data_AF-A0A8F5BZ36-F1
#
_entry.id   AF-A0A8F5BZ36-F1
#
_cell.length_a   1.000
_cell.length_b   1.000
_cell.length_c   1.000
_cell.angle_alpha   90.00
_cell.angle_beta   90.00
_cell.angle_gamma   90.00
#
_symmetry.space_group_name_H-M   'P 1'
#
loop_
_entity.id
_entity.type
_entity.pdbx_description
1 polymer ?
#
loop_
_entity_poly.entity_id
_entity_poly.type
_entity_poly.pdbx_seq_one_letter_code
_entity_poly.pdbx_strand_id
1 'polypeptide(L)'
;MIKIVVVFLVSLFLASIIFSIISQTIFHLPYGWNIEITNSMYPLLKPGDLVFVFPIVGKPSLNEIIAYKSPFLNYYVVHQIINFTNNGYITKGINNPTPDPWIVKSSWIKGFVPELFGQPVIIPYIGNLIALVRGTTGYIVAFIVIFVIYGISEIFDRNQAFVMTTRRRNKLKIIDPKTLAIAFLVLSFATFMILFSPHVIFAKLMWNSVPNAPFTPRQLSNNLGAVPPYSTIPVTLSVNYHPFLLEIPLIVLHSPNLKLQDASLNQTFLLYSSSPGLHSEIVNIEILPEILPPQILNFLFIINPMLPLIGESIEASAIVSAVVYIIVKKLR
;
A
#
# COMPACT_ATOMS: atom_id res chain seq x y z
N MET A 1 -0.36 -29.12 22.65
CA MET A 1 -0.34 -29.47 21.21
C MET A 1 -1.03 -28.42 20.35
N ILE A 2 -2.32 -28.10 20.59
CA ILE A 2 -3.07 -27.12 19.75
C ILE A 2 -2.34 -25.79 19.57
N LYS A 3 -1.83 -25.17 20.65
CA LYS A 3 -1.04 -23.92 20.56
C LYS A 3 0.19 -24.04 19.65
N ILE A 4 0.91 -25.16 19.71
CA ILE A 4 2.11 -25.39 18.90
C ILE A 4 1.73 -25.55 17.43
N VAL A 5 0.65 -26.29 17.15
CA VAL A 5 0.12 -26.46 15.79
C VAL A 5 -0.35 -25.13 15.21
N VAL A 6 -1.07 -24.32 15.99
CA VAL A 6 -1.51 -22.98 15.58
C VAL A 6 -0.31 -22.08 15.29
N VAL A 7 0.68 -22.03 16.19
CA VAL A 7 1.90 -21.23 15.98
C VAL A 7 2.63 -21.68 14.70
N PHE A 8 2.77 -22.99 14.49
CA PHE A 8 3.41 -23.54 13.29
C PHE A 8 2.68 -23.14 12.01
N LEU A 9 1.34 -23.28 11.97
CA LEU A 9 0.53 -22.90 10.81
C LEU A 9 0.59 -21.39 10.53
N VAL A 10 0.55 -20.56 11.57
CA VAL A 10 0.69 -19.10 11.44
C VAL A 10 2.07 -18.72 10.92
N SER A 11 3.14 -19.33 11.45
CA SER A 11 4.50 -19.11 10.96
C SER A 11 4.66 -19.53 9.49
N LEU A 12 4.08 -20.66 9.08
CA LEU A 12 4.08 -21.10 7.68
C LEU A 12 3.36 -20.09 6.77
N PHE A 13 2.19 -19.60 7.21
CA PHE A 13 1.44 -18.60 6.48
C PHE A 13 2.22 -17.28 6.34
N LEU A 14 2.81 -16.77 7.42
CA LEU A 14 3.66 -15.57 7.38
C LEU A 14 4.88 -15.75 6.46
N ALA A 15 5.53 -16.91 6.51
CA ALA A 15 6.63 -17.23 5.60
C ALA A 15 6.18 -17.21 4.13
N SER A 16 4.97 -17.74 3.84
CA SER A 16 4.39 -17.70 2.49
C SER A 16 4.10 -16.27 2.00
N ILE A 17 3.69 -15.36 2.89
CA ILE A 17 3.51 -13.94 2.57
C ILE A 17 4.86 -13.29 2.26
N ILE A 18 5.87 -13.52 3.09
CA ILE A 18 7.22 -12.98 2.87
C ILE A 18 7.78 -13.48 1.52
N PHE A 19 7.61 -14.77 1.22
CA PHE A 19 7.97 -15.35 -0.07
C PHE A 19 7.26 -14.65 -1.24
N SER A 20 5.95 -14.39 -1.10
CA SER A 20 5.16 -13.69 -2.12
C SER A 20 5.69 -12.28 -2.38
N ILE A 21 5.96 -11.52 -1.31
CA ILE A 21 6.48 -10.16 -1.40
C ILE A 21 7.83 -10.15 -2.10
N ILE A 22 8.76 -10.99 -1.66
CA ILE A 22 10.11 -11.09 -2.26
C ILE A 22 10.01 -11.47 -3.75
N SER A 23 9.20 -12.47 -4.09
CA SER A 23 9.06 -12.93 -5.48
C SER A 23 8.54 -11.82 -6.41
N GLN A 24 7.52 -11.08 -5.98
CA GLN A 24 6.87 -10.07 -6.80
C GLN A 24 7.67 -8.76 -6.87
N THR A 25 8.27 -8.34 -5.76
CA THR A 25 8.97 -7.04 -5.69
C THR A 25 10.39 -7.11 -6.22
N ILE A 26 11.14 -8.17 -5.88
CA ILE A 26 12.56 -8.28 -6.23
C ILE A 26 12.73 -8.95 -7.59
N PHE A 27 11.99 -10.05 -7.83
CA PHE A 27 12.16 -10.85 -9.05
C PHE A 27 11.11 -10.58 -10.12
N HIS A 28 10.07 -9.78 -9.81
CA HIS A 28 8.95 -9.50 -10.71
C HIS A 28 8.24 -10.76 -11.21
N LEU A 29 8.23 -11.83 -10.41
CA LEU A 29 7.59 -13.11 -10.71
C LEU A 29 6.24 -13.20 -9.98
N PRO A 30 5.25 -13.92 -10.53
CA PRO A 30 3.91 -13.95 -9.95
C PRO A 30 3.82 -14.96 -8.80
N TYR A 31 4.90 -15.37 -8.14
CA TYR A 31 4.81 -16.48 -7.19
C TYR A 31 4.21 -16.05 -5.85
N GLY A 32 3.55 -17.02 -5.22
CA GLY A 32 2.85 -16.80 -3.96
C GLY A 32 1.44 -16.26 -4.13
N TRP A 33 0.98 -15.47 -3.17
CA TRP A 33 -0.38 -14.93 -3.11
C TRP A 33 -0.56 -13.75 -4.08
N ASN A 34 -1.50 -13.88 -5.02
CA ASN A 34 -1.90 -12.86 -5.98
C ASN A 34 -3.39 -12.56 -5.84
N ILE A 35 -3.78 -11.31 -6.10
CA ILE A 35 -5.19 -10.91 -6.07
C ILE A 35 -5.78 -11.09 -7.47
N GLU A 36 -6.86 -11.84 -7.59
CA GLU A 36 -7.64 -11.90 -8.82
C GLU A 36 -8.43 -10.59 -8.99
N ILE A 37 -8.27 -9.93 -10.13
CA ILE A 37 -8.87 -8.61 -10.38
C ILE A 37 -10.13 -8.74 -11.25
N THR A 38 -10.20 -9.78 -12.08
CA THR A 38 -11.20 -9.88 -13.15
C THR A 38 -12.21 -11.00 -12.89
N ASN A 39 -13.29 -11.00 -13.65
CA ASN A 39 -14.31 -12.05 -13.59
C ASN A 39 -14.09 -13.15 -14.66
N SER A 40 -12.88 -13.22 -15.24
CA SER A 40 -12.55 -14.12 -16.36
C SER A 40 -12.54 -15.59 -15.98
N MET A 41 -12.23 -15.90 -14.72
CA MET A 41 -12.11 -17.26 -14.18
C MET A 41 -13.32 -17.66 -13.32
N TYR A 42 -14.41 -16.87 -13.32
CA TYR A 42 -15.64 -17.19 -12.59
C TYR A 42 -16.31 -18.49 -13.11
N PRO A 43 -16.92 -19.32 -12.24
CA PRO A 43 -17.06 -19.18 -10.79
C PRO A 43 -15.85 -19.67 -9.98
N LEU A 44 -14.81 -20.17 -10.64
CA LEU A 44 -13.68 -20.84 -10.00
C LEU A 44 -12.79 -19.87 -9.21
N LEU A 45 -12.52 -18.69 -9.78
CA LEU A 45 -11.89 -17.56 -9.10
C LEU A 45 -12.79 -16.34 -9.21
N LYS A 46 -13.05 -15.66 -8.10
CA LYS A 46 -13.85 -14.44 -8.07
C LYS A 46 -12.93 -13.21 -7.95
N PRO A 47 -13.35 -12.04 -8.47
CA PRO A 47 -12.66 -10.79 -8.17
C PRO A 47 -12.49 -10.61 -6.66
N GLY A 48 -11.25 -10.35 -6.24
CA GLY A 48 -10.88 -10.20 -4.84
C GLY A 48 -10.46 -11.50 -4.14
N ASP A 49 -10.40 -12.64 -4.81
CA ASP A 49 -9.80 -13.84 -4.22
C ASP A 49 -8.27 -13.75 -4.21
N LEU A 50 -7.64 -14.25 -3.14
CA LEU A 50 -6.20 -14.51 -3.14
C LEU A 50 -5.95 -15.89 -3.71
N VAL A 51 -5.29 -15.95 -4.86
CA VAL A 51 -4.87 -17.18 -5.52
C VAL A 51 -3.38 -17.42 -5.29
N PHE A 52 -3.01 -18.65 -4.93
CA PHE A 52 -1.60 -19.01 -4.80
C PHE A 52 -1.04 -19.48 -6.15
N VAL A 53 0.10 -18.94 -6.56
CA VAL A 53 0.79 -19.33 -7.79
C VAL A 53 2.13 -19.98 -7.44
N PHE A 54 2.33 -21.21 -7.88
CA PHE A 54 3.60 -21.92 -7.74
C PHE A 54 4.45 -21.79 -9.01
N PRO A 55 5.78 -21.79 -8.89
CA PRO A 55 6.66 -21.97 -10.03
C PRO A 55 6.33 -23.27 -10.76
N ILE A 56 6.21 -23.21 -12.09
CA ILE A 56 5.97 -24.41 -12.87
C ILE A 56 7.29 -25.13 -13.15
N VAL A 57 7.30 -26.45 -12.95
CA VAL A 57 8.43 -27.32 -13.29
C VAL A 57 7.99 -28.28 -14.38
N GLY A 58 8.54 -28.12 -15.58
CA GLY A 58 8.18 -28.94 -16.73
C GLY A 58 7.12 -28.31 -17.64
N LYS A 59 6.42 -29.15 -18.40
CA LYS A 59 5.39 -28.71 -19.35
C LYS A 59 4.01 -28.78 -18.69
N PRO A 60 3.18 -27.74 -18.81
CA PRO A 60 1.84 -27.77 -18.29
C PRO A 60 0.93 -28.75 -19.05
N SER A 61 -0.08 -29.24 -18.34
CA SER A 61 -1.05 -30.22 -18.82
C SER A 61 -2.36 -29.58 -19.28
N LEU A 62 -3.20 -30.37 -19.95
CA LEU A 62 -4.52 -29.93 -20.36
C LEU A 62 -5.37 -29.66 -19.11
N ASN A 63 -6.20 -28.62 -19.14
CA ASN A 63 -7.02 -28.14 -18.03
C ASN A 63 -6.25 -27.53 -16.85
N GLU A 64 -4.92 -27.46 -16.90
CA GLU A 64 -4.13 -26.78 -15.87
C GLU A 64 -4.32 -25.26 -15.96
N ILE A 65 -4.41 -24.61 -14.81
CA ILE A 65 -4.51 -23.15 -14.70
C ILE A 65 -3.10 -22.58 -14.57
N ILE A 66 -2.70 -21.81 -15.57
CA ILE A 66 -1.35 -21.25 -15.65
C ILE A 66 -1.35 -19.74 -15.45
N ALA A 67 -0.29 -19.25 -14.81
CA ALA A 67 0.03 -17.84 -14.71
C ALA A 67 1.12 -17.51 -15.75
N TYR A 68 0.80 -16.68 -16.73
CA TYR A 68 1.72 -16.31 -17.81
C TYR A 68 1.77 -14.79 -18.03
N LYS A 69 2.88 -14.31 -18.60
CA LYS A 69 3.06 -12.91 -18.98
C LYS A 69 3.15 -12.79 -20.49
N SER A 70 2.08 -12.27 -21.09
CA SER A 70 2.08 -11.90 -22.51
C SER A 70 2.98 -10.68 -22.72
N PRO A 71 3.76 -10.61 -23.81
CA PRO A 71 4.55 -9.41 -24.14
C PRO A 71 3.68 -8.19 -24.48
N PHE A 72 2.38 -8.40 -24.71
CA PHE A 72 1.42 -7.35 -25.03
C PHE A 72 0.75 -6.74 -23.79
N LEU A 73 0.95 -7.34 -22.61
CA LEU A 73 0.32 -6.95 -21.36
C LEU A 73 1.37 -6.65 -20.29
N ASN A 74 1.10 -5.65 -19.46
CA ASN A 74 1.97 -5.28 -18.33
C ASN A 74 1.65 -6.05 -17.04
N TYR A 75 0.73 -7.01 -17.10
CA TYR A 75 0.28 -7.81 -15.95
C TYR A 75 0.30 -9.31 -16.29
N TYR A 76 0.24 -10.14 -15.25
CA TYR A 76 0.13 -11.59 -15.38
C TYR A 76 -1.32 -11.99 -15.63
N VAL A 77 -1.53 -12.95 -16.54
CA VAL A 77 -2.83 -13.54 -16.83
C VAL A 77 -2.88 -14.94 -16.24
N VAL A 78 -3.98 -15.27 -15.55
CA VAL A 78 -4.22 -16.58 -14.94
C VAL A 78 -5.41 -17.23 -15.66
N HIS A 79 -5.15 -18.16 -16.57
CA HIS A 79 -6.19 -18.81 -17.38
C HIS A 79 -5.93 -20.32 -17.52
N GLN A 80 -6.97 -21.05 -17.90
CA GLN A 80 -6.91 -22.49 -18.10
C GLN A 80 -6.40 -22.84 -19.51
N ILE A 81 -5.57 -23.87 -19.61
CA ILE A 81 -5.18 -24.46 -20.90
C ILE A 81 -6.32 -25.32 -21.43
N ILE A 82 -6.86 -24.94 -22.59
CA ILE A 82 -7.95 -25.67 -23.24
C ILE A 82 -7.49 -26.52 -24.42
N ASN A 83 -6.30 -26.25 -24.98
CA ASN A 83 -5.73 -27.05 -26.06
C ASN A 83 -4.22 -26.79 -26.25
N PHE A 84 -3.56 -27.67 -27.00
CA PHE A 84 -2.17 -27.55 -27.44
C PHE A 84 -2.07 -27.31 -28.94
N THR A 85 -1.01 -26.63 -29.34
CA THR A 85 -0.61 -26.45 -30.74
C THR A 85 0.89 -26.72 -30.86
N ASN A 86 1.39 -26.89 -32.09
CA ASN A 86 2.83 -27.00 -32.34
C ASN A 86 3.61 -25.76 -31.87
N ASN A 87 2.93 -24.62 -31.73
CA ASN A 87 3.55 -23.32 -31.43
C ASN A 87 3.37 -22.89 -29.96
N GLY A 88 2.63 -23.65 -29.14
CA GLY A 88 2.33 -23.31 -27.75
C GLY A 88 0.93 -23.74 -27.31
N TYR A 89 0.38 -23.04 -26.32
CA TYR A 89 -0.85 -23.37 -25.63
C TYR A 89 -1.98 -22.42 -26.03
N ILE A 90 -3.18 -22.96 -26.16
CA ILE A 90 -4.41 -22.17 -26.26
C ILE A 90 -4.98 -22.06 -24.84
N THR A 91 -5.06 -20.83 -24.34
CA THR A 91 -5.61 -20.53 -23.02
C THR A 91 -6.94 -19.83 -23.11
N LYS A 92 -7.74 -19.95 -22.06
CA LYS A 92 -9.04 -19.32 -21.94
C LYS A 92 -9.40 -19.12 -20.48
N GLY A 93 -9.92 -17.93 -20.14
CA GLY A 93 -10.62 -17.73 -18.88
C GLY A 93 -11.92 -18.54 -18.86
N ILE A 94 -12.20 -19.28 -17.79
CA ILE A 94 -13.36 -20.20 -17.71
C ILE A 94 -14.69 -19.50 -18.08
N ASN A 95 -14.84 -18.24 -17.67
CA ASN A 95 -16.03 -17.43 -17.92
C ASN A 95 -16.01 -16.67 -19.27
N ASN A 96 -14.88 -16.66 -19.98
CA ASN A 96 -14.79 -15.95 -21.25
C ASN A 96 -15.60 -16.71 -22.32
N PRO A 97 -16.20 -16.03 -23.32
CA PRO A 97 -16.90 -16.72 -24.40
C PRO A 97 -15.93 -17.40 -25.38
N THR A 98 -14.79 -16.76 -25.67
CA THR A 98 -13.80 -17.20 -26.64
C THR A 98 -12.42 -17.40 -26.00
N PRO A 99 -11.53 -18.18 -26.63
CA PRO A 99 -10.12 -18.28 -26.21
C PRO A 99 -9.39 -16.94 -26.27
N ASP A 100 -8.24 -16.87 -25.60
CA ASP A 100 -7.36 -15.71 -25.68
C ASP A 100 -6.87 -15.50 -27.12
N PRO A 101 -6.72 -14.25 -27.59
CA PRO A 101 -6.43 -13.95 -29.00
C PRO A 101 -4.95 -14.20 -29.38
N TRP A 102 -4.21 -14.98 -28.59
CA TRP A 102 -2.80 -15.30 -28.82
C TRP A 102 -2.50 -16.76 -28.45
N ILE A 103 -1.42 -17.30 -29.02
CA ILE A 103 -0.85 -18.58 -28.60
C ILE A 103 0.16 -18.32 -27.49
N VAL A 104 -0.07 -18.90 -26.32
CA VAL A 104 0.83 -18.76 -25.17
C VAL A 104 2.06 -19.63 -25.38
N LYS A 105 3.26 -19.01 -25.41
CA LYS A 105 4.53 -19.75 -25.53
C LYS A 105 4.95 -20.28 -24.17
N SER A 106 5.65 -21.43 -24.14
CA SER A 106 6.20 -21.98 -22.89
C SER A 106 7.05 -20.98 -22.09
N SER A 107 7.76 -20.07 -22.76
CA SER A 107 8.59 -19.04 -22.10
C SER A 107 7.79 -17.93 -21.41
N TRP A 108 6.52 -17.75 -21.78
CA TRP A 108 5.62 -16.76 -21.18
C TRP A 108 5.02 -17.29 -19.87
N ILE A 109 4.89 -18.60 -19.75
CA ILE A 109 4.39 -19.27 -18.55
C ILE A 109 5.44 -19.12 -17.44
N LYS A 110 5.03 -18.55 -16.31
CA LYS A 110 5.89 -18.41 -15.14
C LYS A 110 5.49 -19.36 -14.03
N GLY A 111 4.20 -19.62 -13.88
CA GLY A 111 3.71 -20.49 -12.82
C GLY A 111 2.40 -21.15 -13.16
N PHE A 112 1.87 -21.88 -12.19
CA PHE A 112 0.57 -22.52 -12.23
C PHE A 112 -0.15 -22.33 -10.89
N VAL A 113 -1.48 -22.44 -10.93
CA VAL A 113 -2.32 -22.43 -9.74
C VAL A 113 -2.55 -23.88 -9.33
N PRO A 114 -2.08 -24.33 -8.15
CA PRO A 114 -2.31 -25.69 -7.70
C PRO A 114 -3.79 -25.90 -7.37
N GLU A 115 -4.27 -27.10 -7.69
CA GLU A 115 -5.62 -27.54 -7.34
C GLU A 115 -5.55 -28.62 -6.26
N LEU A 116 -6.36 -28.47 -5.21
CA LEU A 116 -6.58 -29.47 -4.16
C LEU A 116 -8.04 -29.92 -4.26
N PHE A 117 -8.26 -31.22 -4.45
CA PHE A 117 -9.61 -31.80 -4.62
C PHE A 117 -10.43 -31.17 -5.76
N GLY A 118 -9.77 -30.77 -6.85
CA GLY A 118 -10.41 -30.15 -8.01
C GLY A 118 -10.83 -28.69 -7.81
N GLN A 119 -10.30 -28.02 -6.77
CA GLN A 119 -10.51 -26.60 -6.51
C GLN A 119 -9.14 -25.90 -6.38
N PRO A 120 -8.97 -24.69 -6.93
CA PRO A 120 -7.73 -23.94 -6.78
C PRO A 120 -7.49 -23.59 -5.31
N VAL A 121 -6.22 -23.52 -4.91
CA VAL A 121 -5.85 -23.03 -3.58
C VAL A 121 -6.08 -21.53 -3.50
N ILE A 122 -7.20 -21.15 -2.89
CA ILE A 122 -7.62 -19.77 -2.72
C ILE A 122 -7.92 -19.41 -1.26
N ILE A 123 -7.74 -18.13 -0.94
CA ILE A 123 -8.33 -17.51 0.25
C ILE A 123 -9.36 -16.50 -0.25
N PRO A 124 -10.67 -16.79 -0.08
CA PRO A 124 -11.70 -15.99 -0.70
C PRO A 124 -11.81 -14.61 -0.04
N TYR A 125 -12.22 -13.60 -0.82
CA TYR A 125 -12.57 -12.25 -0.36
C TYR A 125 -11.44 -11.41 0.30
N ILE A 126 -10.21 -11.91 0.43
CA ILE A 126 -9.11 -11.13 1.04
C ILE A 126 -8.74 -9.92 0.20
N GLY A 127 -8.76 -10.02 -1.13
CA GLY A 127 -8.57 -8.88 -2.02
C GLY A 127 -9.62 -7.78 -1.81
N ASN A 128 -10.85 -8.13 -1.44
CA ASN A 128 -11.89 -7.15 -1.06
C ASN A 128 -11.58 -6.50 0.28
N LEU A 129 -11.05 -7.25 1.25
CA LEU A 129 -10.55 -6.66 2.51
C LEU A 129 -9.34 -5.75 2.26
N ILE A 130 -8.41 -6.16 1.41
CA ILE A 130 -7.27 -5.32 1.01
C ILE A 130 -7.77 -4.06 0.30
N ALA A 131 -8.78 -4.15 -0.57
CA ALA A 131 -9.39 -2.99 -1.21
C ALA A 131 -10.10 -2.07 -0.20
N LEU A 132 -10.75 -2.63 0.83
CA LEU A 132 -11.34 -1.86 1.94
C LEU A 132 -10.27 -1.18 2.81
N VAL A 133 -9.12 -1.84 3.01
CA VAL A 133 -7.99 -1.31 3.78
C VAL A 133 -7.14 -0.33 2.95
N ARG A 134 -7.20 -0.43 1.61
CA ARG A 134 -6.48 0.47 0.68
C ARG A 134 -7.09 1.87 0.75
N GLY A 135 -6.42 2.72 1.51
CA GLY A 135 -6.79 4.11 1.70
C GLY A 135 -6.62 4.51 3.16
N THR A 136 -6.53 5.80 3.41
CA THR A 136 -6.31 6.37 4.75
C THR A 136 -7.34 5.87 5.76
N THR A 137 -8.62 5.79 5.38
CA THR A 137 -9.71 5.28 6.21
C THR A 137 -9.56 3.80 6.55
N GLY A 138 -9.19 2.98 5.56
CA GLY A 138 -8.95 1.56 5.72
C GLY A 138 -7.78 1.26 6.68
N TYR A 139 -6.69 2.02 6.58
CA TYR A 139 -5.57 1.93 7.52
C TYR A 139 -5.96 2.31 8.95
N ILE A 140 -6.78 3.35 9.14
CA ILE A 140 -7.29 3.75 10.47
C ILE A 140 -8.15 2.64 11.08
N VAL A 141 -9.08 2.07 10.32
CA VAL A 141 -9.94 0.98 10.81
C VAL A 141 -9.10 -0.24 11.18
N ALA A 142 -8.14 -0.63 10.33
CA ALA A 142 -7.23 -1.74 10.62
C ALA A 142 -6.44 -1.50 11.91
N PHE A 143 -5.96 -0.27 12.13
CA PHE A 143 -5.25 0.12 13.35
C PHE A 143 -6.13 0.00 14.59
N ILE A 144 -7.35 0.55 14.56
CA ILE A 144 -8.31 0.46 15.69
C ILE A 144 -8.59 -1.01 16.01
N VAL A 145 -8.80 -1.86 15.00
CA VAL A 145 -9.04 -3.29 15.18
C VAL A 145 -7.84 -3.97 15.85
N ILE A 146 -6.61 -3.70 15.39
CA ILE A 146 -5.38 -4.25 16.01
C ILE A 146 -5.26 -3.79 17.47
N PHE A 147 -5.52 -2.52 17.75
CA PHE A 147 -5.52 -1.97 19.11
C PHE A 147 -6.55 -2.63 20.02
N VAL A 148 -7.78 -2.83 19.52
CA VAL A 148 -8.86 -3.49 20.25
C VAL A 148 -8.51 -4.96 20.52
N ILE A 149 -7.99 -5.68 19.52
CA ILE A 149 -7.54 -7.07 19.68
C ILE A 149 -6.43 -7.16 20.74
N TYR A 150 -5.42 -6.29 20.65
CA TYR A 150 -4.34 -6.25 21.64
C TYR A 150 -4.90 -5.93 23.05
N GLY A 151 -5.76 -4.92 23.18
CA GLY A 151 -6.38 -4.55 24.44
C GLY A 151 -7.21 -5.70 25.06
N ILE A 152 -8.00 -6.40 24.24
CA ILE A 152 -8.76 -7.58 24.67
C ILE A 152 -7.81 -8.72 25.07
N SER A 153 -6.73 -8.96 24.33
CA SER A 153 -5.75 -10.01 24.68
C SER A 153 -5.12 -9.78 26.04
N GLU A 154 -4.79 -8.53 26.37
CA GLU A 154 -4.23 -8.14 27.66
C GLU A 154 -5.26 -8.31 28.80
N ILE A 155 -6.53 -7.96 28.56
CA ILE A 155 -7.61 -8.17 29.54
C ILE A 155 -7.85 -9.67 29.77
N PHE A 156 -7.82 -10.49 28.71
CA PHE A 156 -8.05 -11.93 28.81
C PHE A 156 -6.93 -12.64 29.57
N ASP A 157 -5.67 -12.28 29.31
CA ASP A 157 -4.51 -12.77 30.06
C ASP A 157 -4.60 -12.39 31.55
N ARG A 158 -5.13 -11.19 31.86
CA ARG A 158 -5.42 -10.78 33.25
C ARG A 158 -6.55 -11.59 33.91
N ASN A 159 -7.59 -11.95 33.18
CA ASN A 159 -8.69 -12.75 33.74
C ASN A 159 -8.29 -14.21 34.00
N GLN A 160 -7.48 -14.81 33.13
CA GLN A 160 -6.92 -16.16 33.39
C GLN A 160 -5.94 -16.16 34.58
N ALA A 161 -5.24 -15.05 34.81
CA ALA A 161 -4.42 -14.86 36.01
C ALA A 161 -5.23 -14.88 37.31
N PHE A 162 -6.49 -14.43 37.28
CA PHE A 162 -7.34 -14.32 38.45
C PHE A 162 -7.93 -15.66 38.93
N VAL A 163 -8.07 -16.63 38.02
CA VAL A 163 -8.66 -17.97 38.31
C VAL A 163 -7.61 -18.97 38.84
N MET A 164 -6.31 -18.72 38.68
CA MET A 164 -5.25 -19.62 39.16
C MET A 164 -4.85 -19.35 40.62
N THR A 165 -4.75 -20.43 41.42
CA THR A 165 -4.42 -20.47 42.86
C THR A 165 -3.30 -19.51 43.33
N THR A 166 -3.46 -19.01 44.56
CA THR A 166 -2.66 -17.98 45.27
C THR A 166 -1.14 -18.15 45.21
N ARG A 167 -0.63 -19.37 44.97
CA ARG A 167 0.81 -19.69 44.89
C ARG A 167 1.47 -19.30 43.56
N ARG A 168 0.73 -19.17 42.45
CA ARG A 168 1.25 -18.71 41.14
C ARG A 168 1.08 -17.21 40.90
N ARG A 169 0.35 -16.52 41.77
CA ARG A 169 0.07 -15.07 41.75
C ARG A 169 1.35 -14.23 41.72
N ASN A 170 2.41 -14.70 42.39
CA ASN A 170 3.70 -13.99 42.46
C ASN A 170 4.57 -14.12 41.19
N LYS A 171 4.14 -14.85 40.15
CA LYS A 171 4.91 -15.01 38.90
C LYS A 171 4.29 -14.33 37.66
N LEU A 172 3.05 -13.87 37.72
CA LEU A 172 2.50 -13.04 36.66
C LEU A 172 2.97 -11.61 36.91
N LYS A 173 4.15 -11.30 36.37
CA LYS A 173 4.69 -9.94 36.30
C LYS A 173 3.58 -9.06 35.74
N ILE A 174 2.97 -8.23 36.59
CA ILE A 174 2.13 -7.13 36.14
C ILE A 174 3.02 -6.35 35.18
N ILE A 175 2.65 -6.31 33.89
CA ILE A 175 3.45 -5.63 32.88
C ILE A 175 3.63 -4.19 33.37
N ASP A 176 4.89 -3.74 33.44
CA ASP A 176 5.21 -2.40 33.92
C ASP A 176 4.56 -1.39 32.95
N PRO A 177 3.79 -0.39 33.44
CA PRO A 177 3.21 0.65 32.59
C PRO A 177 4.21 1.24 31.59
N LYS A 178 5.50 1.28 31.94
CA LYS A 178 6.57 1.70 31.04
C LYS A 178 6.75 0.76 29.84
N THR A 179 6.72 -0.56 30.06
CA THR A 179 6.88 -1.55 28.99
C THR A 179 5.71 -1.50 28.01
N LEU A 180 4.49 -1.31 28.53
CA LEU A 180 3.29 -1.08 27.73
C LEU A 180 3.41 0.23 26.94
N ALA A 181 3.74 1.34 27.60
CA ALA A 181 3.91 2.64 26.92
C ALA A 181 4.93 2.59 25.78
N ILE A 182 6.06 1.89 25.96
CA ILE A 182 7.07 1.68 24.92
C ILE A 182 6.51 0.86 23.75
N ALA A 183 5.79 -0.24 24.03
CA ALA A 183 5.18 -1.06 22.99
C ALA A 183 4.17 -0.24 22.15
N PHE A 184 3.34 0.56 22.81
CA PHE A 184 2.38 1.44 22.14
C PHE A 184 3.06 2.58 21.38
N LEU A 185 4.19 3.11 21.87
CA LEU A 185 4.98 4.12 21.15
C LEU A 185 5.47 3.55 19.81
N VAL A 186 6.09 2.37 19.82
CA VAL A 186 6.61 1.74 18.60
C VAL A 186 5.49 1.38 17.62
N LEU A 187 4.39 0.81 18.12
CA LEU A 187 3.25 0.41 17.28
C LEU A 187 2.54 1.62 16.67
N SER A 188 2.29 2.67 17.46
CA SER A 188 1.65 3.89 16.97
C SER A 188 2.57 4.67 16.04
N PHE A 189 3.88 4.74 16.31
CA PHE A 189 4.84 5.34 15.39
C PHE A 189 4.83 4.67 14.01
N ALA A 190 4.92 3.33 13.98
CA ALA A 190 4.86 2.58 12.72
C ALA A 190 3.53 2.82 11.98
N THR A 191 2.43 2.93 12.73
CA THR A 191 1.12 3.20 12.14
C THR A 191 1.03 4.61 11.58
N PHE A 192 1.46 5.64 12.31
CA PHE A 192 1.44 7.01 11.84
C PHE A 192 2.37 7.22 10.64
N MET A 193 3.53 6.55 10.61
CA MET A 193 4.40 6.52 9.42
C MET A 193 3.66 5.99 8.20
N ILE A 194 2.89 4.90 8.33
CA ILE A 194 2.08 4.35 7.24
C ILE A 194 0.91 5.27 6.89
N LEU A 195 0.25 5.85 7.88
CA LEU A 195 -0.94 6.68 7.71
C LEU A 195 -0.62 8.01 7.04
N PHE A 196 0.49 8.64 7.41
CA PHE A 196 0.94 9.93 6.90
C PHE A 196 1.73 9.78 5.59
N SER A 197 2.35 8.63 5.31
CA SER A 197 3.15 8.38 4.09
C SER A 197 2.44 8.72 2.76
N PRO A 198 1.15 8.40 2.53
CA PRO A 198 0.45 8.76 1.28
C PRO A 198 0.35 10.27 1.03
N HIS A 199 0.60 11.10 2.04
CA HIS A 199 0.47 12.55 1.94
C HIS A 199 1.80 13.23 1.59
N VAL A 200 2.88 12.47 1.42
CA VAL A 200 4.15 12.94 0.86
C VAL A 200 4.18 12.59 -0.63
N ILE A 201 4.12 13.60 -1.49
CA ILE A 201 4.02 13.43 -2.94
C ILE A 201 5.26 13.99 -3.62
N PHE A 202 5.95 13.10 -4.33
CA PHE A 202 7.07 13.43 -5.19
C PHE A 202 6.60 13.43 -6.65
N ALA A 203 6.51 14.60 -7.26
CA ALA A 203 6.10 14.75 -8.65
C ALA A 203 7.25 15.33 -9.47
N LYS A 204 7.76 14.58 -10.45
CA LYS A 204 8.67 15.15 -11.45
C LYS A 204 7.83 15.85 -12.52
N LEU A 205 7.87 17.18 -12.54
CA LEU A 205 7.24 17.99 -13.56
C LEU A 205 8.19 18.21 -14.73
N MET A 206 7.67 18.07 -15.94
CA MET A 206 8.41 18.33 -17.18
C MET A 206 7.62 19.30 -18.05
N TRP A 207 8.31 20.28 -18.63
CA TRP A 207 7.70 21.21 -19.58
C TRP A 207 8.72 21.63 -20.64
N ASN A 208 8.22 22.07 -21.79
CA ASN A 208 9.04 22.60 -22.87
C ASN A 208 8.69 24.07 -23.10
N SER A 209 9.63 24.96 -22.84
CA SER A 209 9.47 26.40 -23.03
C SER A 209 9.64 26.75 -24.52
N VAL A 210 8.53 27.02 -25.23
CA VAL A 210 8.51 27.29 -26.68
C VAL A 210 7.86 28.65 -26.95
N PRO A 211 8.48 29.54 -27.75
CA PRO A 211 7.84 30.79 -28.18
C PRO A 211 6.50 30.52 -28.87
N ASN A 212 5.47 31.33 -28.57
CA ASN A 212 4.11 31.21 -29.13
C ASN A 212 3.41 29.86 -28.85
N ALA A 213 3.77 29.15 -27.77
CA ALA A 213 3.08 27.94 -27.37
C ALA A 213 1.57 28.21 -27.13
N PRO A 214 0.66 27.38 -27.68
CA PRO A 214 -0.77 27.53 -27.42
C PRO A 214 -1.05 27.20 -25.96
N PHE A 215 -1.64 28.14 -25.23
CA PHE A 215 -2.04 27.94 -23.83
C PHE A 215 -3.14 26.87 -23.78
N THR A 216 -2.74 25.63 -23.48
CA THR A 216 -3.66 24.53 -23.20
C THR A 216 -3.32 23.98 -21.82
N PRO A 217 -4.05 24.36 -20.77
CA PRO A 217 -3.80 23.84 -19.44
C PRO A 217 -4.08 22.33 -19.45
N ARG A 218 -3.04 21.50 -19.57
CA ARG A 218 -3.15 20.06 -19.39
C ARG A 218 -3.25 19.79 -17.89
N GLN A 219 -4.48 19.75 -17.39
CA GLN A 219 -4.81 19.75 -15.96
C GLN A 219 -4.41 18.48 -15.18
N LEU A 220 -3.87 17.44 -15.82
CA LEU A 220 -3.76 16.12 -15.18
C LEU A 220 -2.49 15.32 -15.51
N SER A 221 -1.42 15.96 -15.98
CA SER A 221 -0.20 15.26 -16.41
C SER A 221 1.05 15.85 -15.76
N ASN A 222 1.93 14.98 -15.25
CA ASN A 222 3.29 15.33 -14.81
C ASN A 222 4.14 15.93 -15.95
N ASN A 223 3.71 15.77 -17.21
CA ASN A 223 4.22 16.51 -18.36
C ASN A 223 3.23 17.60 -18.75
N LEU A 224 3.59 18.85 -18.48
CA LEU A 224 2.78 20.04 -18.74
C LEU A 224 2.76 20.41 -20.23
N GLY A 225 3.64 19.82 -21.05
CA GLY A 225 3.72 20.07 -22.48
C GLY A 225 4.41 21.40 -22.81
N ALA A 226 3.93 22.09 -23.83
CA ALA A 226 4.51 23.34 -24.31
C ALA A 226 4.00 24.54 -23.51
N VAL A 227 4.94 25.35 -23.01
CA VAL A 227 4.71 26.48 -22.13
C VAL A 227 5.39 27.72 -22.74
N PRO A 228 4.79 28.93 -22.72
CA PRO A 228 5.48 30.13 -23.20
C PRO A 228 6.65 30.46 -22.27
N PRO A 229 7.83 30.86 -22.78
CA PRO A 229 8.97 31.28 -21.94
C PRO A 229 8.66 32.59 -21.21
N TYR A 230 9.25 32.79 -20.03
CA TYR A 230 9.11 34.00 -19.19
C TYR A 230 7.65 34.36 -18.84
N SER A 231 6.81 33.35 -18.60
CA SER A 231 5.39 33.52 -18.30
C SER A 231 5.00 32.87 -16.97
N THR A 232 3.89 33.34 -16.40
CA THR A 232 3.28 32.76 -15.19
C THR A 232 2.05 31.97 -15.57
N ILE A 233 2.06 30.66 -15.29
CA ILE A 233 1.00 29.74 -15.70
C ILE A 233 0.38 29.07 -14.47
N PRO A 234 -0.96 29.07 -14.34
CA PRO A 234 -1.63 28.25 -13.34
C PRO A 234 -1.55 26.78 -13.73
N VAL A 235 -0.97 25.97 -12.85
CA VAL A 235 -0.86 24.52 -12.92
C VAL A 235 -1.67 23.94 -11.75
N THR A 236 -2.70 23.16 -12.07
CA THR A 236 -3.46 22.43 -11.05
C THR A 236 -2.80 21.07 -10.84
N LEU A 237 -2.34 20.79 -9.62
CA LEU A 237 -1.88 19.47 -9.24
C LEU A 237 -3.01 18.79 -8.48
N SER A 238 -3.49 17.66 -9.01
CA SER A 238 -4.49 16.85 -8.31
C SER A 238 -3.79 16.15 -7.15
N VAL A 239 -3.97 16.68 -5.96
CA VAL A 239 -3.44 16.07 -4.75
C VAL A 239 -4.55 15.24 -4.12
N ASN A 240 -4.44 13.92 -4.18
CA ASN A 240 -5.36 13.03 -3.49
C ASN A 240 -5.05 13.11 -1.99
N TYR A 241 -5.76 14.01 -1.29
CA TYR A 241 -5.73 14.07 0.16
C TYR A 241 -7.09 13.66 0.73
N HIS A 242 -7.07 12.90 1.82
CA HIS A 242 -8.26 12.71 2.63
C HIS A 242 -8.33 13.85 3.64
N PRO A 243 -9.48 14.52 3.81
CA PRO A 243 -9.66 15.45 4.92
C PRO A 243 -9.61 14.65 6.22
N PHE A 244 -8.43 14.61 6.85
CA PHE A 244 -8.27 14.10 8.19
C PHE A 244 -8.87 15.11 9.19
N LEU A 245 -9.07 14.67 10.44
CA LEU A 245 -9.84 15.27 11.54
C LEU A 245 -9.50 16.71 11.97
N LEU A 246 -8.67 17.46 11.26
CA LEU A 246 -8.26 18.82 11.61
C LEU A 246 -8.20 19.69 10.35
N GLU A 247 -8.57 20.97 10.52
CA GLU A 247 -8.71 21.98 9.46
C GLU A 247 -7.45 22.12 8.59
N ILE A 248 -7.69 22.49 7.32
CA ILE A 248 -6.78 22.74 6.18
C ILE A 248 -5.37 22.14 6.33
N PRO A 249 -5.00 21.10 5.56
CA PRO A 249 -3.66 20.54 5.67
C PRO A 249 -2.60 21.59 5.33
N LEU A 250 -1.52 21.63 6.12
CA LEU A 250 -0.36 22.45 5.78
C LEU A 250 0.28 21.88 4.51
N ILE A 251 0.30 22.70 3.45
CA ILE A 251 0.94 22.36 2.18
C ILE A 251 2.34 22.96 2.19
N VAL A 252 3.35 22.11 2.32
CA VAL A 252 4.75 22.52 2.13
C VAL A 252 5.14 22.23 0.70
N LEU A 253 5.35 23.29 -0.07
CA LEU A 253 5.85 23.23 -1.45
C LEU A 253 7.31 23.68 -1.47
N HIS A 254 8.17 22.86 -2.05
CA HIS A 254 9.54 23.28 -2.35
C HIS A 254 9.84 23.13 -3.83
N SER A 255 9.91 24.27 -4.51
CA SER A 255 10.18 24.39 -5.94
C SER A 255 10.75 25.78 -6.24
N PRO A 256 11.88 25.89 -6.97
CA PRO A 256 12.35 27.18 -7.48
C PRO A 256 11.36 27.86 -8.44
N ASN A 257 10.61 27.09 -9.24
CA ASN A 257 9.77 27.65 -10.30
C ASN A 257 8.26 27.58 -10.03
N LEU A 258 7.80 26.96 -8.93
CA LEU A 258 6.38 26.95 -8.55
C LEU A 258 6.15 27.65 -7.23
N LYS A 259 5.09 28.45 -7.19
CA LYS A 259 4.57 29.02 -5.95
C LYS A 259 3.10 28.66 -5.78
N LEU A 260 2.69 28.40 -4.55
CA LEU A 260 1.28 28.16 -4.22
C LEU A 260 0.48 29.45 -4.42
N GLN A 261 -0.65 29.38 -5.14
CA GLN A 261 -1.51 30.54 -5.39
C GLN A 261 -2.67 30.62 -4.39
N ASP A 262 -3.36 29.50 -4.16
CA ASP A 262 -4.47 29.39 -3.20
C ASP A 262 -4.44 28.04 -2.50
N ALA A 263 -4.52 28.06 -1.17
CA ALA A 263 -4.59 26.86 -0.31
C ALA A 263 -6.02 26.29 -0.26
N SER A 264 -6.64 26.05 -1.41
CA SER A 264 -7.98 25.46 -1.51
C SER A 264 -7.92 23.99 -1.99
N LEU A 265 -9.03 23.25 -1.81
CA LEU A 265 -9.20 21.82 -2.15
C LEU A 265 -8.68 21.43 -3.55
N ASN A 266 -8.70 22.37 -4.51
CA ASN A 266 -8.07 22.23 -5.81
C ASN A 266 -6.81 23.11 -5.85
N GLN A 267 -5.66 22.55 -5.46
CA GLN A 267 -4.42 23.32 -5.32
C GLN A 267 -3.91 23.77 -6.69
N THR A 268 -4.04 25.07 -6.96
CA THR A 268 -3.45 25.74 -8.11
C THR A 268 -2.11 26.35 -7.73
N PHE A 269 -1.07 25.97 -8.46
CA PHE A 269 0.28 26.50 -8.34
C PHE A 269 0.59 27.40 -9.54
N LEU A 270 1.33 28.47 -9.32
CA LEU A 270 1.85 29.33 -10.40
C LEU A 270 3.24 28.86 -10.79
N LEU A 271 3.37 28.34 -12.01
CA LEU A 271 4.65 28.02 -12.65
C LEU A 271 5.25 29.28 -13.28
N TYR A 272 6.48 29.60 -12.92
CA TYR A 272 7.32 30.63 -13.50
C TYR A 272 8.24 29.97 -14.53
N SER A 273 7.94 30.13 -15.82
CA SER A 273 8.76 29.53 -16.87
C SER A 273 10.04 30.33 -17.14
N SER A 274 11.15 29.62 -17.32
CA SER A 274 12.47 30.18 -17.61
C SER A 274 12.73 30.27 -19.13
N SER A 275 14.01 30.34 -19.52
CA SER A 275 14.45 30.47 -20.91
C SER A 275 13.89 29.39 -21.86
N PRO A 276 13.90 29.61 -23.18
CA PRO A 276 13.45 28.60 -24.14
C PRO A 276 14.22 27.27 -24.01
N GLY A 277 13.52 26.14 -24.17
CA GLY A 277 14.12 24.80 -24.09
C GLY A 277 13.34 23.79 -23.25
N LEU A 278 13.84 22.55 -23.19
CA LEU A 278 13.27 21.49 -22.37
C LEU A 278 13.71 21.64 -20.92
N HIS A 279 12.74 21.69 -20.00
CA HIS A 279 12.96 21.82 -18.57
C HIS A 279 12.31 20.66 -17.81
N SER A 280 12.91 20.29 -16.69
CA SER A 280 12.31 19.36 -15.75
C SER A 280 12.70 19.71 -14.33
N GLU A 281 11.76 19.57 -13.42
CA GLU A 281 11.95 19.89 -12.01
C GLU A 281 11.25 18.83 -11.15
N ILE A 282 11.89 18.48 -10.03
CA ILE A 282 11.26 17.62 -9.03
C ILE A 282 10.56 18.54 -8.03
N VAL A 283 9.24 18.40 -7.99
CA VAL A 283 8.38 19.15 -7.08
C VAL A 283 8.00 18.25 -5.94
N ASN A 284 8.32 18.70 -4.74
CA ASN A 284 8.02 18.01 -3.50
C ASN A 284 6.83 18.73 -2.86
N ILE A 285 5.73 18.00 -2.68
CA ILE A 285 4.53 18.48 -2.03
C ILE A 285 4.27 17.58 -0.84
N GLU A 286 4.29 18.18 0.34
CA GLU A 286 3.89 17.52 1.56
C GLU A 286 2.60 18.12 2.08
N ILE A 287 1.63 17.24 2.30
CA ILE A 287 0.36 17.54 2.94
C ILE A 287 0.45 16.90 4.32
N LEU A 288 0.61 17.72 5.36
CA LEU A 288 0.78 17.20 6.71
C LEU A 288 -0.37 17.68 7.60
N PRO A 289 -0.78 16.88 8.60
CA PRO A 289 -1.60 17.40 9.68
C PRO A 289 -0.81 18.47 10.44
N GLU A 290 -1.47 19.53 10.91
CA GLU A 290 -0.83 20.56 11.74
C GLU A 290 -0.73 20.11 13.21
N ILE A 291 0.00 19.02 13.50
CA ILE A 291 0.29 18.62 14.89
C ILE A 291 1.53 19.39 15.37
N LEU A 292 2.61 19.38 14.60
CA LEU A 292 3.78 20.24 14.82
C LEU A 292 3.53 21.65 14.28
N PRO A 293 4.12 22.68 14.93
CA PRO A 293 4.14 24.03 14.40
C PRO A 293 4.71 24.10 12.97
N PRO A 294 4.10 24.87 12.05
CA PRO A 294 4.56 24.97 10.66
C PRO A 294 6.03 25.39 10.51
N GLN A 295 6.57 26.17 11.45
CA GLN A 295 7.96 26.59 11.44
C GLN A 295 8.91 25.39 11.60
N ILE A 296 8.55 24.42 12.44
CA ILE A 296 9.33 23.20 12.68
C ILE A 296 9.26 22.29 11.46
N LEU A 297 8.06 22.11 10.90
CA LEU A 297 7.85 21.30 9.70
C LEU A 297 8.66 21.84 8.50
N ASN A 298 8.64 23.15 8.27
CA ASN A 298 9.45 23.78 7.24
C ASN A 298 10.96 23.57 7.46
N PHE A 299 11.42 23.72 8.71
CA PHE A 299 12.83 23.47 9.04
C PHE A 299 13.25 22.01 8.79
N LEU A 300 12.42 21.05 9.22
CA LEU A 300 12.66 19.62 9.00
C LEU A 300 12.70 19.29 7.51
N PHE A 301 11.74 19.83 6.75
CA PHE A 301 11.65 19.63 5.31
C PHE A 301 12.91 20.09 4.58
N ILE A 302 13.43 21.28 4.93
CA ILE A 302 14.65 21.85 4.33
C ILE A 302 15.85 20.90 4.51
N ILE A 303 15.93 20.21 5.66
CA ILE A 303 16.99 19.24 5.91
C ILE A 303 16.76 17.98 5.07
N ASN A 304 15.54 17.43 5.11
CA ASN A 304 15.15 16.27 4.32
C ASN A 304 13.62 16.18 4.23
N PRO A 305 13.03 15.96 3.03
CA PRO A 305 11.59 15.79 2.84
C PRO A 305 10.96 14.66 3.69
N MET A 306 11.72 13.66 4.14
CA MET A 306 11.16 12.62 5.01
C MET A 306 11.06 13.02 6.49
N LEU A 307 11.75 14.07 6.92
CA LEU A 307 11.82 14.43 8.34
C LEU A 307 10.52 14.99 8.92
N PRO A 308 9.73 15.81 8.20
CA PRO A 308 8.41 16.24 8.67
C PRO A 308 7.50 15.04 8.97
N LEU A 309 7.43 14.07 8.06
CA LEU A 309 6.69 12.81 8.23
C LEU A 309 7.12 12.06 9.51
N ILE A 310 8.44 11.95 9.73
CA ILE A 310 9.00 11.30 10.92
C ILE A 310 8.64 12.08 12.19
N GLY A 311 8.79 13.42 12.16
CA GLY A 311 8.50 14.30 13.30
C GLY A 311 7.05 14.21 13.76
N GLU A 312 6.12 14.34 12.81
CA GLU A 312 4.68 14.18 13.03
C GLU A 312 4.34 12.80 13.61
N SER A 313 4.93 11.74 13.04
CA SER A 313 4.71 10.38 13.52
C SER A 313 5.24 10.17 14.94
N ILE A 314 6.39 10.77 15.29
CA ILE A 314 6.95 10.74 16.64
C ILE A 314 6.00 11.44 17.61
N GLU A 315 5.57 12.66 17.32
CA GLU A 315 4.71 13.42 18.23
C GLU A 315 3.38 12.71 18.47
N ALA A 316 2.69 12.29 17.40
CA ALA A 316 1.44 11.56 17.51
C ALA A 316 1.61 10.25 18.31
N SER A 317 2.71 9.52 18.10
CA SER A 317 3.01 8.30 18.85
C SER A 317 3.32 8.56 20.33
N ALA A 318 3.97 9.68 20.65
CA ALA A 318 4.28 10.09 22.01
C ALA A 318 3.01 10.45 22.78
N ILE A 319 2.06 11.15 22.14
CA ILE A 319 0.75 11.46 22.72
C ILE A 319 0.00 10.18 23.09
N VAL A 320 -0.09 9.22 22.15
CA VAL A 320 -0.75 7.92 22.40
C VAL A 320 -0.06 7.16 23.53
N SER A 321 1.28 7.09 23.51
CA SER A 321 2.07 6.43 24.54
C SER A 321 1.86 7.05 25.93
N ALA A 322 1.82 8.37 26.03
CA ALA A 322 1.57 9.09 27.28
C ALA A 322 0.17 8.81 27.84
N VAL A 323 -0.86 8.82 26.99
CA VAL A 323 -2.24 8.49 27.38
C VAL A 323 -2.31 7.06 27.92
N VAL A 324 -1.71 6.09 27.21
CA VAL A 324 -1.65 4.69 27.65
C VAL A 324 -0.94 4.57 29.00
N TYR A 325 0.21 5.23 29.16
CA TYR A 325 0.95 5.22 30.42
C TYR A 325 0.11 5.76 31.59
N ILE A 326 -0.58 6.89 31.41
CA ILE A 326 -1.41 7.51 32.45
C ILE A 326 -2.58 6.59 32.83
N ILE A 327 -3.28 6.02 31.84
CA ILE A 327 -4.41 5.11 32.06
C ILE A 327 -3.95 3.86 32.81
N VAL A 328 -2.91 3.19 32.33
CA VAL A 328 -2.41 1.94 32.93
C VAL A 328 -1.85 2.18 34.33
N LYS A 329 -1.20 3.34 34.57
CA LYS A 329 -0.73 3.73 35.90
C LYS A 329 -1.90 3.97 36.87
N LYS A 330 -3.01 4.53 36.42
CA LYS A 330 -4.21 4.81 37.24
C LYS A 330 -5.04 3.55 37.54
N LEU A 331 -4.93 2.54 36.69
CA LEU A 331 -5.59 1.23 36.85
C LEU A 331 -4.82 0.24 37.75
N ARG A 332 -3.62 0.59 38.19
CA ARG A 332 -2.83 -0.15 39.19
C ARG A 332 -3.15 0.34 40.60
#